data_AF-A0AA42P1R0-F1
#
_entry.id   AF-A0AA42P1R0-F1
#
_cell.length_a   1.000
_cell.length_b   1.000
_cell.length_c   1.000
_cell.angle_alpha   90.00
_cell.angle_beta   90.00
_cell.angle_gamma   90.00
#
_symmetry.space_group_name_H-M   'P 1'
#
loop_
_entity.id
_entity.type
_entity.pdbx_description
1 polymer ?
#
loop_
_entity_poly.entity_id
_entity_poly.type
_entity_poly.pdbx_seq_one_letter_code
_entity_poly.pdbx_strand_id
1 'polypeptide(L)'
;MADENGETRRQRNARFGITEAPEMEIPDAAAHVWGWFWELSARRHSGPEALTFADIGQWASLLQMELLPEEVQMLMAMDDQYLRAVREDQKAARERAMQNNGSA
;
A
#
# COMPACT_ATOMS: atom_id res chain seq x y z
N MET A 1 7.65 4.14 9.45
CA MET A 1 8.13 5.33 10.19
C MET A 1 8.19 5.00 11.67
N ALA A 2 9.18 5.55 12.40
CA ALA A 2 9.37 5.35 13.83
C ALA A 2 8.43 6.25 14.65
N ASP A 3 8.03 5.83 15.85
CA ASP A 3 7.20 6.59 16.77
C ASP A 3 8.02 7.59 17.60
N GLU A 4 7.37 8.24 18.56
CA GLU A 4 7.92 9.25 19.49
C GLU A 4 9.09 8.72 20.32
N ASN A 5 9.18 7.40 20.48
CA ASN A 5 10.27 6.69 21.16
C ASN A 5 11.30 6.13 20.16
N GLY A 6 11.20 6.46 18.87
CA GLY A 6 12.04 5.91 17.81
C GLY A 6 11.66 4.48 17.38
N GLU A 7 10.51 3.95 17.82
CA GLU A 7 10.08 2.57 17.58
C GLU A 7 9.12 2.47 16.39
N THR A 8 9.46 1.65 15.39
CA THR A 8 8.57 1.35 14.27
C THR A 8 7.41 0.44 14.69
N ARG A 9 6.26 0.50 13.97
CA ARG A 9 5.14 -0.45 14.16
C ARG A 9 5.61 -1.92 14.20
N ARG A 10 6.58 -2.29 13.36
CA ARG A 10 7.19 -3.64 13.36
C ARG A 10 7.95 -3.96 14.65
N GLN A 11 8.78 -3.04 15.14
CA GLN A 11 9.51 -3.22 16.41
C GLN A 11 8.55 -3.33 17.60
N ARG A 12 7.48 -2.52 17.59
CA ARG A 12 6.43 -2.58 18.60
C ARG A 12 5.69 -3.92 18.57
N ASN A 13 5.30 -4.41 17.39
CA ASN A 13 4.64 -5.71 17.23
C ASN A 13 5.54 -6.86 17.71
N ALA A 14 6.85 -6.79 17.42
CA ALA A 14 7.83 -7.75 17.92
C ALA A 14 7.91 -7.79 19.46
N ARG A 15 7.81 -6.63 20.14
CA ARG A 15 7.76 -6.56 21.62
C ARG A 15 6.53 -7.27 22.21
N PHE A 16 5.40 -7.24 21.50
CA PHE A 16 4.18 -7.92 21.90
C PHE A 16 4.10 -9.38 21.43
N GLY A 17 5.20 -9.96 20.91
CA GLY A 17 5.24 -11.33 20.40
C GLY A 17 4.43 -11.54 19.11
N ILE A 18 3.96 -10.46 18.48
CA ILE A 18 3.26 -10.49 17.18
C ILE A 18 4.35 -10.35 16.11
N THR A 19 5.05 -11.45 15.86
CA THR A 19 6.17 -11.47 14.92
C THR A 19 5.72 -11.76 13.49
N GLU A 20 4.59 -12.46 13.35
CA GLU A 20 4.05 -12.91 12.08
C GLU A 20 2.74 -12.17 11.79
N ALA A 21 2.64 -11.61 10.59
CA ALA A 21 1.35 -11.20 10.07
C ALA A 21 0.49 -12.47 9.91
N PRO A 22 -0.83 -12.42 10.15
CA PRO A 22 -1.69 -13.57 9.94
C PRO A 22 -1.49 -14.09 8.52
N GLU A 23 -1.28 -15.40 8.38
CA GLU A 23 -1.10 -16.06 7.10
C GLU A 23 -2.43 -15.92 6.34
N MET A 24 -2.41 -15.11 5.29
CA MET A 24 -3.58 -14.86 4.46
C MET A 24 -3.51 -15.81 3.28
N GLU A 25 -4.46 -16.74 3.20
CA GLU A 25 -4.61 -17.58 2.02
C GLU A 25 -5.09 -16.71 0.85
N ILE A 26 -4.14 -16.32 0.00
CA ILE A 26 -4.45 -15.71 -1.29
C ILE A 26 -4.71 -16.87 -2.26
N PRO A 27 -5.85 -16.90 -2.95
CA PRO A 27 -6.07 -17.89 -4.00
C PRO A 27 -4.92 -17.82 -5.01
N ASP A 28 -4.29 -18.97 -5.33
CA ASP A 28 -3.15 -19.02 -6.26
C ASP A 28 -3.44 -18.30 -7.59
N ALA A 29 -4.69 -18.41 -8.06
CA ALA A 29 -5.17 -17.78 -9.28
C ALA A 29 -5.19 -16.24 -9.25
N ALA A 30 -5.01 -15.61 -8.09
CA ALA A 30 -4.95 -14.15 -7.92
C ALA A 30 -3.59 -13.66 -7.40
N ALA A 31 -2.67 -14.58 -7.09
CA ALA A 31 -1.38 -14.25 -6.48
C ALA A 31 -0.53 -13.32 -7.37
N HIS A 32 -0.63 -13.47 -8.70
CA HIS A 32 0.11 -12.63 -9.64
C HIS A 32 -0.32 -11.17 -9.64
N VAL A 33 -1.62 -10.90 -9.41
CA VAL A 33 -2.17 -9.53 -9.32
C VAL A 33 -1.50 -8.74 -8.20
N TRP A 34 -1.13 -9.43 -7.11
CA TRP A 34 -0.40 -8.82 -6.01
C TRP A 34 0.97 -8.29 -6.43
N GLY A 35 1.72 -9.09 -7.19
CA GLY A 35 3.01 -8.68 -7.76
C GLY A 35 2.86 -7.49 -8.70
N TRP A 36 1.87 -7.55 -9.60
CA TRP A 36 1.57 -6.49 -10.56
C TRP A 36 1.24 -5.16 -9.89
N PHE A 37 0.42 -5.19 -8.83
CA PHE A 37 0.08 -3.98 -8.08
C PHE A 37 1.33 -3.31 -7.51
N TRP A 38 2.24 -4.06 -6.88
CA TRP A 38 3.44 -3.48 -6.29
C TRP A 38 4.41 -2.95 -7.35
N GLU A 39 4.51 -3.62 -8.48
CA GLU A 39 5.30 -3.13 -9.62
C GLU A 39 4.78 -1.77 -10.12
N LEU A 40 3.48 -1.67 -10.39
CA LEU A 40 2.82 -0.43 -10.81
C LEU A 40 2.94 0.66 -9.73
N SER A 41 2.68 0.30 -8.47
CA SER A 41 2.71 1.25 -7.35
C SER A 41 4.10 1.83 -7.11
N ALA A 42 5.17 1.06 -7.33
CA ALA A 42 6.54 1.52 -7.17
C ALA A 42 6.96 2.57 -8.21
N ARG A 43 6.22 2.71 -9.32
CA ARG A 43 6.52 3.63 -10.42
C ARG A 43 5.82 4.99 -10.31
N ARG A 44 4.98 5.20 -9.30
CA ARG A 44 4.24 6.46 -9.13
C ARG A 44 5.21 7.63 -9.02
N HIS A 45 4.95 8.67 -9.82
CA HIS A 45 5.85 9.80 -9.95
C HIS A 45 5.84 10.72 -8.72
N SER A 46 4.68 10.91 -8.09
CA SER A 46 4.55 11.76 -6.90
C SER A 46 3.44 11.28 -5.97
N GLY A 47 3.76 11.20 -4.67
CA GLY A 47 2.79 10.94 -3.61
C GLY A 47 1.89 9.71 -3.82
N PRO A 48 0.83 9.58 -3.00
CA PRO A 48 -0.24 8.60 -3.21
C PRO A 48 -1.21 9.13 -4.26
N GLU A 49 -0.79 9.14 -5.52
CA GLU A 49 -1.67 9.32 -6.67
C GLU A 49 -2.31 7.98 -7.06
N ALA A 50 -3.56 8.04 -7.53
CA ALA A 50 -4.28 6.84 -7.94
C ALA A 50 -3.74 6.32 -9.28
N LEU A 51 -3.65 5.00 -9.40
CA LEU A 51 -3.44 4.36 -10.69
C LEU A 51 -4.65 4.61 -11.58
N THR A 52 -4.41 5.00 -12.82
CA THR A 52 -5.46 5.17 -13.82
C THR A 52 -5.60 3.92 -14.69
N PHE A 53 -6.75 3.78 -15.35
CA PHE A 53 -6.91 2.76 -16.40
C PHE A 53 -5.88 2.92 -17.53
N ALA A 54 -5.41 4.14 -17.79
CA ALA A 54 -4.38 4.38 -18.79
C ALA A 54 -3.02 3.82 -18.33
N ASP A 55 -2.65 3.97 -17.06
CA ASP A 55 -1.41 3.41 -16.51
C ASP A 55 -1.41 1.88 -16.64
N ILE A 56 -2.52 1.24 -16.23
CA ILE A 56 -2.67 -0.22 -16.31
C ILE A 56 -2.68 -0.68 -17.77
N GLY A 57 -3.45 -0.02 -18.63
CA GLY A 57 -3.57 -0.40 -20.03
C GLY A 57 -2.26 -0.26 -20.81
N GLN A 58 -1.49 0.81 -20.57
CA GLN A 58 -0.19 1.00 -21.21
C GLN A 58 0.84 0.00 -20.69
N TRP A 59 0.88 -0.24 -19.38
CA TRP A 59 1.75 -1.24 -18.78
C TRP A 59 1.48 -2.65 -19.33
N ALA A 60 0.21 -3.06 -19.38
CA ALA A 60 -0.19 -4.35 -19.95
C ALA A 60 0.18 -4.47 -21.44
N SER A 61 -0.06 -3.40 -22.22
CA SER A 61 0.29 -3.35 -23.64
C SER A 61 1.80 -3.50 -23.88
N LEU A 62 2.64 -2.79 -23.12
CA LEU A 62 4.10 -2.85 -23.24
C LEU A 62 4.66 -4.24 -22.93
N LEU A 63 4.03 -4.95 -22.01
CA LEU A 63 4.41 -6.31 -21.61
C LEU A 63 3.68 -7.39 -22.40
N GLN A 64 2.82 -7.00 -23.35
CA GLN A 64 1.97 -7.89 -24.15
C GLN A 64 1.14 -8.86 -23.27
N MET A 65 0.59 -8.35 -22.18
CA MET A 65 -0.29 -9.09 -21.28
C MET A 65 -1.75 -8.80 -21.59
N GLU A 66 -2.57 -9.85 -21.66
CA GLU A 66 -4.02 -9.74 -21.69
C GLU A 66 -4.55 -9.80 -20.26
N LEU A 67 -5.09 -8.69 -19.78
CA LEU A 67 -5.71 -8.62 -18.46
C LEU A 67 -7.19 -9.01 -18.53
N LEU A 68 -7.63 -9.82 -17.58
CA LEU A 68 -9.04 -10.10 -17.36
C LEU A 68 -9.74 -8.88 -16.74
N PRO A 69 -11.03 -8.66 -17.00
CA PRO A 69 -11.80 -7.59 -16.35
C PRO A 69 -11.72 -7.64 -14.82
N GLU A 70 -11.70 -8.83 -14.22
CA GLU A 70 -11.59 -9.06 -12.79
C GLU A 70 -10.22 -8.63 -12.25
N GLU A 71 -9.14 -8.84 -13.00
CA GLU A 71 -7.78 -8.41 -12.62
C GLU A 71 -7.66 -6.91 -12.62
N VAL A 72 -8.24 -6.24 -13.62
CA VAL A 72 -8.30 -4.78 -13.65
C VAL A 72 -9.10 -4.27 -12.44
N GLN A 73 -10.25 -4.86 -12.13
CA GLN A 73 -11.03 -4.49 -10.94
C GLN A 73 -10.27 -4.72 -9.64
N MET A 74 -9.54 -5.84 -9.53
CA MET A 74 -8.69 -6.13 -8.38
C MET A 74 -7.58 -5.08 -8.22
N LEU A 75 -6.87 -4.73 -9.29
CA LEU A 75 -5.83 -3.69 -9.25
C LEU A 75 -6.39 -2.34 -8.77
N MET A 76 -7.57 -1.96 -9.24
CA MET A 76 -8.23 -0.70 -8.81
C MET A 76 -8.64 -0.77 -7.34
N ALA A 77 -9.27 -1.87 -6.90
CA ALA A 77 -9.67 -2.05 -5.52
C ALA A 77 -8.47 -2.07 -4.55
N MET A 78 -7.36 -2.69 -4.95
CA MET A 78 -6.11 -2.69 -4.20
C MET A 78 -5.54 -1.28 -4.05
N ASP A 79 -5.57 -0.49 -5.13
CA ASP A 79 -5.11 0.90 -5.08
C ASP A 79 -5.95 1.76 -4.14
N ASP A 80 -7.28 1.64 -4.19
CA ASP A 80 -8.17 2.36 -3.28
C ASP A 80 -7.84 2.08 -1.80
N GLN A 81 -7.61 0.81 -1.44
CA GLN A 81 -7.24 0.43 -0.08
C GLN A 81 -5.86 0.95 0.30
N TYR A 82 -4.89 0.89 -0.62
CA TYR A 82 -3.56 1.43 -0.39
C TYR A 82 -3.60 2.95 -0.13
N LEU A 83 -4.29 3.71 -0.98
CA LEU A 83 -4.44 5.15 -0.83
C LEU A 83 -5.14 5.53 0.48
N ARG A 84 -6.17 4.76 0.86
CA ARG A 84 -6.84 4.94 2.16
C ARG A 84 -5.86 4.74 3.31
N ALA A 85 -5.12 3.63 3.32
CA ALA A 85 -4.15 3.33 4.37
C ALA A 85 -3.03 4.40 4.45
N VAL A 86 -2.53 4.88 3.31
CA VAL A 86 -1.52 5.94 3.27
C VAL A 86 -2.09 7.26 3.83
N ARG A 87 -3.32 7.64 3.47
CA ARG A 87 -3.96 8.85 4.00
C ARG A 87 -4.17 8.77 5.51
N GLU A 88 -4.59 7.62 6.01
CA GLU A 88 -4.74 7.38 7.45
C GLU A 88 -3.40 7.50 8.18
N ASP A 89 -2.31 6.90 7.66
CA ASP A 89 -0.98 6.99 8.26
C ASP A 89 -0.43 8.43 8.23
N GLN A 90 -0.63 9.15 7.13
CA GLN A 90 -0.26 10.56 7.00
C GLN A 90 -1.05 11.46 7.97
N LYS A 91 -2.35 11.22 8.14
CA LYS A 91 -3.18 11.96 9.10
C LYS A 91 -2.67 11.73 10.52
N ALA A 92 -2.44 10.48 10.90
CA ALA A 92 -1.91 10.12 12.21
C ALA A 92 -0.51 10.73 12.45
N ALA A 93 0.34 10.82 11.42
CA ALA A 93 1.65 11.46 11.53
C ALA A 93 1.54 12.98 11.75
N ARG A 94 0.61 13.66 11.06
CA ARG A 94 0.36 15.10 11.24
C ARG A 94 -0.18 15.42 12.64
N GLU A 95 -1.13 14.64 13.14
CA GLU A 95 -1.70 14.82 14.48
C GLU A 95 -0.62 14.68 15.57
N ARG A 96 0.25 13.67 15.46
CA ARG A 96 1.41 13.49 16.35
C ARG A 96 2.38 14.67 16.30
N ALA A 97 2.69 15.17 15.11
CA ALA A 97 3.57 16.33 14.96
C ALA A 97 2.98 17.59 15.62
N MET A 98 1.65 17.81 15.51
CA MET A 98 0.96 18.93 16.15
C MET A 98 0.94 18.82 17.68
N GLN A 99 0.74 17.60 18.22
CA GLN A 99 0.75 17.36 19.67
C GLN A 99 2.14 17.61 20.28
N ASN A 100 3.21 17.17 19.62
CA ASN A 100 4.58 17.45 20.06
C ASN A 100 4.94 18.93 19.98
N ASN A 101 4.44 19.67 18.99
CA ASN A 101 4.71 21.11 18.86
C ASN A 101 3.92 21.99 19.84
N GLY A 102 2.80 21.51 20.38
CA GLY A 102 1.98 22.21 21.39
C GLY A 102 2.38 21.96 22.85
N SER A 103 3.41 21.14 23.08
CA SER A 103 3.90 20.74 24.41
C SER A 103 5.21 21.46 24.82
N ALA A 104 5.58 22.53 24.11
CA ALA A 104 6.73 23.41 24.38
C ALA A 104 6.25 24.82 24.76
#